data_AF-A0A929GKM6-F1
#
_entry.id   AF-A0A929GKM6-F1
#
_cell.length_a   1.000
_cell.length_b   1.000
_cell.length_c   1.000
_cell.angle_alpha   90.00
_cell.angle_beta   90.00
_cell.angle_gamma   90.00
#
_symmetry.space_group_name_H-M   'P 1'
#
loop_
_entity.id
_entity.type
_entity.pdbx_description
1 polymer ?
#
loop_
_entity_poly.entity_id
_entity_poly.type
_entity_poly.pdbx_seq_one_letter_code
_entity_poly.pdbx_strand_id
1 'polypeptide(L)'
;MVKLKLKASSLIEVIVSSIILLIVFVISMDTLMRLSITKNNIEDTVQMEMDIRECIKKEHFDEENIRYEWGEINILQKNIGNNLAHITYYIKMNHQQKKIDFEKIIIRKDKY
;
A
#
# COMPACT_ATOMS: atom_id res chain seq x y z
N MET A 1 -48.23 5.97 -42.06
CA MET A 1 -47.92 6.13 -40.61
C MET A 1 -47.95 4.75 -39.96
N VAL A 2 -46.80 4.11 -39.81
CA VAL A 2 -46.71 2.74 -39.27
C VAL A 2 -46.81 2.83 -37.74
N LYS A 3 -47.95 2.42 -37.16
CA LYS A 3 -48.09 2.26 -35.71
C LYS A 3 -47.41 0.95 -35.30
N LEU A 4 -46.15 1.03 -34.87
CA LEU A 4 -45.47 -0.08 -34.19
C LEU A 4 -46.20 -0.36 -32.86
N LYS A 5 -47.05 -1.39 -32.85
CA LYS A 5 -47.61 -1.95 -31.62
C LYS A 5 -46.51 -2.74 -30.92
N LEU A 6 -45.73 -2.06 -30.08
CA LEU A 6 -44.82 -2.74 -29.15
C LEU A 6 -45.67 -3.59 -28.21
N LYS A 7 -45.50 -4.91 -28.25
CA LYS A 7 -46.12 -5.80 -27.26
C LYS A 7 -45.57 -5.41 -25.89
N ALA A 8 -46.44 -5.30 -24.87
CA ALA A 8 -46.03 -5.03 -23.49
C ALA A 8 -44.91 -5.98 -22.99
N SER A 9 -44.89 -7.22 -23.52
CA SER A 9 -43.81 -8.18 -23.34
C SER A 9 -42.42 -7.64 -23.73
N SER A 10 -42.32 -6.90 -24.85
CA SER A 10 -41.04 -6.32 -25.29
C SER A 10 -40.58 -5.17 -24.39
N LEU A 11 -41.51 -4.42 -23.79
CA LEU A 11 -41.17 -3.36 -22.84
C LEU A 11 -40.59 -3.96 -21.55
N ILE A 12 -41.22 -5.01 -21.04
CA ILE A 12 -40.75 -5.73 -19.84
C ILE A 12 -39.38 -6.37 -20.11
N GLU A 13 -39.18 -6.98 -21.27
CA GLU A 13 -37.91 -7.58 -21.66
C GLU A 13 -36.77 -6.56 -21.73
N VAL A 14 -37.03 -5.36 -22.24
CA VAL A 14 -36.06 -4.25 -22.25
C VAL A 14 -35.74 -3.77 -20.83
N ILE A 15 -36.74 -3.67 -19.95
CA ILE A 15 -36.54 -3.27 -18.55
C ILE A 15 -35.68 -4.32 -17.82
N VAL A 16 -36.01 -5.59 -17.95
CA VAL A 16 -35.26 -6.69 -17.33
C VAL A 16 -33.82 -6.72 -17.86
N SER A 17 -33.63 -6.58 -19.17
CA SER A 17 -32.29 -6.52 -19.77
C SER A 17 -31.47 -5.33 -19.25
N SER A 18 -32.11 -4.16 -19.07
CA SER A 18 -31.47 -2.97 -18.53
C SER A 18 -31.05 -3.15 -17.06
N ILE A 19 -31.87 -3.83 -16.26
CA ILE A 19 -31.55 -4.16 -14.86
C ILE A 19 -30.36 -5.12 -14.79
N ILE A 20 -30.36 -6.18 -15.61
CA ILE A 20 -29.24 -7.12 -15.68
C ILE A 20 -27.97 -6.39 -16.07
N LEU A 21 -28.02 -5.53 -17.09
CA LEU A 21 -26.89 -4.72 -17.53
C LEU A 21 -26.36 -3.82 -16.40
N LEU A 22 -27.24 -3.17 -15.65
CA LEU A 22 -26.87 -2.33 -14.51
C LEU A 22 -26.13 -3.13 -13.44
N ILE A 23 -26.64 -4.32 -13.09
CA ILE A 23 -26.03 -5.19 -12.08
C ILE A 23 -24.63 -5.63 -12.52
N VAL A 24 -24.50 -6.08 -13.78
CA VAL A 24 -23.20 -6.50 -14.34
C VAL A 24 -22.22 -5.33 -14.36
N PHE A 25 -22.69 -4.13 -14.73
CA PHE A 25 -21.86 -2.93 -14.75
C PHE A 25 -21.33 -2.57 -13.36
N VAL A 26 -22.19 -2.58 -12.33
CA VAL A 26 -21.78 -2.28 -10.95
C VAL A 26 -20.75 -3.27 -10.44
N ILE A 27 -20.95 -4.58 -10.67
CA ILE A 27 -20.00 -5.63 -10.26
C ILE A 27 -18.66 -5.44 -10.98
N SER A 28 -18.69 -5.16 -12.28
CA SER A 28 -17.49 -4.94 -13.08
C SER A 28 -16.71 -3.72 -12.59
N MET A 29 -17.42 -2.63 -12.28
CA MET A 29 -16.83 -1.39 -11.77
C MET A 29 -16.21 -1.57 -10.37
N ASP A 30 -16.86 -2.30 -9.46
CA ASP A 30 -16.29 -2.63 -8.14
C ASP A 30 -15.00 -3.45 -8.30
N THR A 31 -14.99 -4.42 -9.21
CA THR A 31 -13.82 -5.26 -9.49
C THR A 31 -12.65 -4.43 -10.05
N LEU A 32 -12.93 -3.57 -11.03
CA LEU A 32 -11.96 -2.63 -11.61
C LEU A 32 -11.41 -1.66 -10.56
N MET A 33 -12.27 -1.12 -9.69
CA MET A 33 -11.87 -0.22 -8.62
C MET A 33 -10.95 -0.92 -7.61
N ARG A 34 -11.29 -2.13 -7.18
CA ARG A 34 -10.42 -2.94 -6.30
C ARG A 34 -9.07 -3.21 -6.94
N LEU A 35 -9.04 -3.62 -8.21
CA LEU A 35 -7.79 -3.85 -8.94
C LEU A 35 -6.96 -2.57 -9.10
N SER A 36 -7.60 -1.42 -9.35
CA SER A 36 -6.91 -0.14 -9.46
C SER A 36 -6.31 0.31 -8.14
N ILE A 37 -7.04 0.14 -7.03
CA ILE A 37 -6.54 0.44 -5.68
C ILE A 37 -5.38 -0.50 -5.34
N THR A 38 -5.52 -1.79 -5.63
CA THR A 38 -4.45 -2.77 -5.42
C THR A 38 -3.23 -2.46 -6.27
N LYS A 39 -3.38 -2.05 -7.53
CA LYS A 39 -2.26 -1.69 -8.41
C LYS A 39 -1.48 -0.47 -7.90
N ASN A 40 -2.17 0.60 -7.51
CA ASN A 40 -1.53 1.78 -6.92
C ASN A 40 -0.78 1.40 -5.64
N ASN A 41 -1.39 0.57 -4.80
CA ASN A 41 -0.74 0.12 -3.58
C ASN A 41 0.44 -0.83 -3.85
N ILE A 42 0.44 -1.64 -4.91
CA ILE A 42 1.54 -2.57 -5.22
C ILE A 42 2.81 -1.80 -5.59
N GLU A 43 2.70 -0.77 -6.44
CA GLU A 43 3.86 0.03 -6.85
C GLU A 43 4.48 0.74 -5.64
N ASP A 44 3.64 1.40 -4.83
CA ASP A 44 4.05 2.03 -3.58
C ASP A 44 4.64 1.02 -2.58
N THR A 45 4.08 -0.19 -2.47
CA THR A 45 4.56 -1.24 -1.55
C THR A 45 5.91 -1.80 -1.98
N VAL A 46 6.12 -2.02 -3.28
CA VAL A 46 7.39 -2.52 -3.81
C VAL A 46 8.49 -1.47 -3.64
N GLN A 47 8.19 -0.21 -3.96
CA GLN A 47 9.14 0.88 -3.76
C GLN A 47 9.47 1.10 -2.28
N MET A 48 8.47 1.03 -1.41
CA MET A 48 8.63 1.03 0.04
C MET A 48 9.56 -0.10 0.52
N GLU A 49 9.34 -1.35 0.07
CA GLU A 49 10.21 -2.47 0.46
C GLU A 49 11.66 -2.27 -0.01
N MET A 50 11.86 -1.69 -1.19
CA MET A 50 13.20 -1.39 -1.71
C MET A 50 13.89 -0.31 -0.87
N ASP A 51 13.20 0.79 -0.58
CA ASP A 51 13.72 1.90 0.22
C ASP A 51 14.07 1.46 1.65
N ILE A 52 13.22 0.64 2.29
CA ILE A 52 13.50 0.06 3.62
C ILE A 52 14.74 -0.82 3.58
N ARG A 53 14.87 -1.69 2.57
CA ARG A 53 16.07 -2.55 2.43
C ARG A 53 17.33 -1.72 2.21
N GLU A 54 17.26 -0.63 1.47
CA GLU A 54 18.39 0.27 1.29
C GLU A 54 18.74 0.99 2.60
N CYS A 55 17.75 1.47 3.34
CA CYS A 55 17.92 2.10 4.64
C CYS A 55 18.58 1.14 5.65
N ILE A 56 18.10 -0.10 5.77
CA ILE A 56 18.68 -1.12 6.67
C ILE A 56 20.12 -1.51 6.29
N LYS A 57 20.48 -1.41 5.00
CA LYS A 57 21.85 -1.65 4.50
C LYS A 57 22.80 -0.52 4.87
N LYS A 58 22.31 0.72 4.94
CA LYS A 58 23.11 1.85 5.42
C LYS A 58 23.33 1.66 6.92
N GLU A 59 24.59 1.74 7.35
CA GLU A 59 24.89 1.70 8.78
C GLU A 59 24.58 3.07 9.36
N HIS A 60 23.45 3.17 10.06
CA HIS A 60 23.06 4.36 10.81
C HIS A 60 23.66 4.25 12.22
N PHE A 61 24.40 5.27 12.63
CA PHE A 61 25.07 5.31 13.93
C PHE A 61 24.42 6.29 14.92
N ASP A 62 23.42 7.05 14.45
CA ASP A 62 22.66 8.08 15.15
C ASP A 62 21.17 7.98 14.84
N GLU A 63 20.35 8.62 15.68
CA GLU A 63 18.90 8.72 15.45
C GLU A 63 18.60 9.59 14.23
N GLU A 64 17.82 9.08 13.29
CA GLU A 64 17.55 9.75 12.03
C GLU A 64 16.10 9.56 11.61
N ASN A 65 15.49 10.62 11.08
CA ASN A 65 14.17 10.56 10.44
C ASN A 65 14.36 10.78 8.94
N ILE A 66 14.05 9.77 8.15
CA ILE A 66 14.11 9.81 6.70
C ILE A 66 12.69 9.85 6.15
N ARG A 67 12.36 10.91 5.42
CA ARG A 67 11.07 11.09 4.77
C ARG A 67 11.14 10.69 3.31
N TYR A 68 10.22 9.81 2.90
CA TYR A 68 9.98 9.33 1.55
C TYR A 68 8.61 9.81 1.06
N GLU A 69 8.33 9.64 -0.24
CA GLU A 69 7.04 10.00 -0.83
C GLU A 69 5.90 9.14 -0.27
N TRP A 70 6.17 7.87 0.04
CA TRP A 70 5.19 6.92 0.60
C TRP A 70 5.05 7.02 2.15
N GLY A 71 5.98 7.68 2.85
CA GLY A 71 5.96 7.73 4.32
C GLY A 71 7.25 8.20 4.98
N GLU A 72 7.42 7.91 6.26
CA GLU A 72 8.64 8.24 7.02
C GLU A 72 9.19 7.02 7.77
N ILE A 73 10.51 6.91 7.83
CA ILE A 73 11.26 5.93 8.61
C ILE A 73 11.96 6.67 9.74
N ASN A 74 11.65 6.32 10.99
CA ASN A 74 12.38 6.79 12.15
C ASN A 74 13.32 5.71 12.64
N ILE A 75 14.59 6.04 12.77
CA ILE A 75 15.64 5.15 13.24
C ILE A 75 15.96 5.58 14.67
N LEU A 76 15.70 4.71 15.64
CA LEU A 76 16.10 4.91 17.03
C LEU A 76 17.24 3.97 17.38
N GLN A 77 18.27 4.49 18.06
CA GLN A 77 19.40 3.68 18.51
C GLN A 77 19.46 3.63 20.04
N LYS A 78 19.30 2.44 20.59
CA LYS A 78 19.50 2.16 22.00
C LYS A 78 20.83 1.44 22.21
N ASN A 79 21.72 2.03 23.01
CA ASN A 79 22.96 1.37 23.39
C ASN A 79 22.68 0.28 24.46
N ILE A 80 23.10 -0.96 24.21
CA ILE A 80 22.83 -2.11 25.09
C ILE A 80 24.09 -2.55 25.87
N GLY A 81 25.28 -2.05 25.53
CA GLY A 81 26.52 -2.38 26.25
C GLY A 81 27.77 -2.17 25.41
N ASN A 82 28.94 -2.64 25.90
CA ASN A 82 30.23 -2.50 25.22
C ASN A 82 30.14 -2.93 23.73
N ASN A 83 30.20 -1.93 22.85
CA ASN A 83 30.08 -2.05 21.39
C ASN A 83 28.79 -2.64 20.82
N LEU A 84 27.70 -2.74 21.57
CA LEU A 84 26.42 -3.24 21.05
C LEU A 84 25.40 -2.12 20.94
N ALA A 85 25.07 -1.75 19.70
CA ALA A 85 23.97 -0.84 19.40
C ALA A 85 22.76 -1.65 18.94
N HIS A 86 21.62 -1.42 19.59
CA HIS A 86 20.32 -1.89 19.12
C HIS A 86 19.65 -0.78 18.32
N ILE A 87 19.38 -1.07 17.06
CA ILE A 87 18.69 -0.13 16.16
C ILE A 87 17.28 -0.63 15.95
N THR A 88 16.32 0.24 16.23
CA THR A 88 14.89 0.04 16.01
C THR A 88 14.43 0.95 14.88
N TYR A 89 13.85 0.36 13.83
CA TYR A 89 13.27 1.10 12.73
C TYR A 89 11.75 1.17 12.92
N TYR A 90 11.20 2.38 12.92
CA TYR A 90 9.76 2.65 12.93
C TYR A 90 9.32 3.20 11.60
N ILE A 91 8.51 2.43 10.90
CA ILE A 91 7.98 2.82 9.60
C ILE A 91 6.55 3.32 9.78
N LYS A 92 6.23 4.46 9.14
CA LYS A 92 4.89 5.05 9.14
C LYS A 92 4.53 5.46 7.71
N MET A 93 3.47 4.86 7.17
CA MET A 93 2.99 5.21 5.83
C MET A 93 1.96 6.35 5.88
N ASN A 94 1.88 7.13 4.80
CA ASN A 94 0.95 8.25 4.69
C ASN A 94 -0.53 7.83 4.65
N HIS A 95 -0.82 6.67 4.05
CA HIS A 95 -2.21 6.22 3.83
C HIS A 95 -2.66 5.09 4.77
N GLN A 96 -1.75 4.47 5.53
CA GLN A 96 -2.07 3.48 6.56
C GLN A 96 -1.03 3.52 7.70
N GLN A 97 -1.49 3.59 8.95
CA GLN A 97 -0.60 3.45 10.11
C GLN A 97 -0.22 1.98 10.29
N LYS A 98 0.72 1.49 9.47
CA LYS A 98 1.33 0.18 9.68
C LYS A 98 2.70 0.39 10.30
N LYS A 99 2.78 0.21 11.61
CA LYS A 99 4.04 0.19 12.36
C LYS A 99 4.69 -1.16 12.11
N ILE A 100 5.84 -1.16 11.46
CA ILE A 100 6.68 -2.35 11.32
C ILE A 100 7.93 -2.07 12.12
N ASP A 101 8.13 -2.86 13.18
CA ASP A 101 9.28 -2.76 14.07
C ASP A 101 10.34 -3.75 13.57
N PHE A 102 11.49 -3.23 13.15
CA PHE A 102 12.67 -4.05 12.85
C PHE A 102 13.74 -3.81 13.90
N GLU A 103 14.27 -4.89 14.46
CA GLU A 103 15.35 -4.88 15.45
C GLU A 103 16.63 -5.41 14.81
N LYS A 104 17.69 -4.60 14.82
CA LYS A 104 19.03 -5.02 14.36
C LYS A 104 20.06 -4.72 15.44
N ILE A 105 20.85 -5.73 15.80
CA ILE A 105 21.99 -5.56 16.70
C ILE A 105 23.24 -5.38 15.83
N ILE A 106 23.91 -4.25 16.00
CA ILE A 106 25.18 -3.95 15.32
C ILE A 106 26.30 -3.95 16.37
N ILE A 107 27.39 -4.64 16.06
CA ILE A 107 28.64 -4.56 16.82
C ILE A 107 29.41 -3.37 16.27
N ARG A 108 29.58 -2.29 17.04
CA ARG A 108 30.55 -1.23 16.71
C ARG A 108 31.91 -1.87 16.64
N LYS A 109 32.49 -1.97 15.44
CA LYS A 109 33.92 -2.22 15.30
C LYS A 109 34.61 -0.93 15.74
N ASP A 110 35.21 -0.95 16.93
CA ASP A 110 36.16 0.08 17.32
C ASP A 110 37.18 0.24 16.19
N LYS A 111 37.25 1.45 15.62
CA LYS A 111 38.42 1.86 14.86
C LYS A 111 39.56 1.98 15.89
N TYR A 112 40.58 1.15 15.70
CA TYR A 112 41.89 1.23 16.37
C TYR A 112 42.37 2.67 16.56
#